data_AF-A0A2H0QRJ8-F1
#
_entry.id   AF-A0A2H0QRJ8-F1
#
_cell.length_a   1.000
_cell.length_b   1.000
_cell.length_c   1.000
_cell.angle_alpha   90.00
_cell.angle_beta   90.00
_cell.angle_gamma   90.00
#
_symmetry.space_group_name_H-M   'P 1'
#
loop_
_entity.id
_entity.type
_entity.pdbx_description
1 polymer ?
#
loop_
_entity_poly.entity_id
_entity_poly.type
_entity_poly.pdbx_seq_one_letter_code
_entity_poly.pdbx_strand_id
1 'polypeptide(L)'
;MRKHSIWMDIFLTLITGGLFNLWVQVRQIWDANEMLDDDRFGIFKLIFLSIVTFGIYFAFHEYKMTRALHERLYKMRYPEIEIACGIATFFAMWFFVDSYQQVLMNQWIEKHPRVSLS
;
A
#
# COMPACT_ATOMS: atom_id res chain seq x y z
N MET A 1 -0.02 -12.38 7.62
CA MET A 1 0.74 -11.09 7.64
C MET A 1 1.95 -11.09 8.60
N ARG A 2 3.05 -10.39 8.25
CA ARG A 2 4.20 -10.15 9.14
C ARG A 2 4.61 -8.67 9.14
N LYS A 3 5.34 -8.23 10.17
CA LYS A 3 5.91 -6.86 10.17
C LYS A 3 6.99 -6.76 9.12
N HIS A 4 6.96 -5.67 8.35
CA HIS A 4 7.98 -5.40 7.35
C HIS A 4 8.81 -4.16 7.69
N SER A 5 10.10 -4.25 7.40
CA SER A 5 11.05 -3.15 7.59
C SER A 5 10.99 -2.21 6.39
N ILE A 6 10.44 -1.01 6.62
CA ILE A 6 10.33 0.06 5.62
C ILE A 6 11.71 0.43 5.07
N TRP A 7 12.73 0.49 5.93
CA TRP A 7 14.10 0.81 5.52
C TRP A 7 14.68 -0.23 4.55
N MET A 8 14.35 -1.51 4.75
CA MET A 8 14.80 -2.57 3.85
C MET A 8 14.12 -2.45 2.49
N ASP A 9 12.83 -2.17 2.47
CA ASP A 9 12.05 -2.02 1.24
C ASP A 9 12.56 -0.83 0.41
N ILE A 10 12.84 0.32 1.03
CA ILE A 10 13.44 1.50 0.37
C ILE A 10 14.84 1.16 -0.16
N PHE A 11 15.69 0.57 0.67
CA PHE A 11 17.06 0.23 0.29
C PHE A 11 17.10 -0.68 -0.93
N LEU A 12 16.32 -1.76 -0.93
CA LEU A 12 16.23 -2.70 -2.06
C LEU A 12 15.62 -2.05 -3.30
N THR A 13 14.63 -1.18 -3.14
CA THR A 13 14.04 -0.42 -4.24
C THR A 13 15.07 0.47 -4.93
N LEU A 14 15.92 1.17 -4.18
CA LEU A 14 16.95 2.03 -4.75
C LEU A 14 18.04 1.24 -5.48
N ILE A 15 18.54 0.16 -4.88
CA ILE A 15 19.64 -0.63 -5.47
C ILE A 15 19.19 -1.38 -6.73
N THR A 16 17.91 -1.77 -6.79
CA THR A 16 17.33 -2.47 -7.95
C THR A 16 16.78 -1.53 -9.01
N GLY A 17 16.95 -0.20 -8.87
CA GLY A 17 16.44 0.77 -9.82
C GLY A 17 14.91 0.79 -9.92
N GLY A 18 14.21 0.48 -8.83
CA GLY A 18 12.74 0.47 -8.77
C GLY A 18 12.10 -0.90 -8.98
N LEU A 19 12.83 -1.92 -9.45
CA LEU A 19 12.26 -3.25 -9.73
C LEU A 19 11.71 -3.92 -8.47
N PHE A 20 12.40 -3.80 -7.33
CA PHE A 20 11.92 -4.36 -6.07
C PHE A 20 10.61 -3.73 -5.60
N ASN A 21 10.28 -2.51 -6.05
CA ASN A 21 9.02 -1.88 -5.68
C ASN A 21 7.80 -2.63 -6.19
N LEU A 22 7.92 -3.33 -7.33
CA LEU A 22 6.84 -4.18 -7.84
C LEU A 22 6.53 -5.30 -6.85
N TRP A 23 7.56 -5.90 -6.25
CA TRP A 23 7.38 -6.92 -5.21
C TRP A 23 6.76 -6.33 -3.94
N VAL A 24 7.18 -5.14 -3.52
CA VAL A 24 6.58 -4.42 -2.38
C VAL A 24 5.08 -4.22 -2.64
N GLN A 25 4.70 -3.75 -3.84
CA GLN A 25 3.31 -3.55 -4.22
C GLN A 25 2.49 -4.86 -4.17
N VAL A 26 3.03 -5.97 -4.68
CA VAL A 26 2.37 -7.29 -4.66
C VAL A 26 2.05 -7.67 -3.21
N ARG A 27 3.05 -7.55 -2.33
CA ARG A 27 2.94 -7.90 -0.93
C ARG A 27 1.92 -7.03 -0.21
N GLN A 28 1.96 -5.72 -0.44
CA GLN A 28 1.03 -4.77 0.18
C GLN A 28 -0.43 -5.03 -0.21
N ILE A 29 -0.68 -5.43 -1.45
CA ILE A 29 -2.02 -5.83 -1.89
C ILE A 29 -2.52 -7.05 -1.11
N TRP A 30 -1.67 -8.07 -0.93
CA TRP A 30 -2.03 -9.25 -0.15
C TRP A 30 -2.27 -8.93 1.32
N ASP A 31 -1.36 -8.18 1.94
CA ASP A 31 -1.48 -7.76 3.34
C ASP A 31 -2.74 -6.89 3.54
N ALA A 32 -3.04 -5.99 2.61
CA ALA A 32 -4.24 -5.15 2.66
C ALA A 32 -5.53 -5.97 2.52
N ASN A 33 -5.60 -6.92 1.59
CA ASN A 33 -6.76 -7.80 1.44
C ASN A 33 -6.95 -8.69 2.67
N GLU A 34 -5.86 -9.28 3.21
CA GLU A 34 -5.89 -10.07 4.44
C GLU A 34 -6.35 -9.22 5.64
N MET A 35 -5.88 -7.97 5.75
CA MET A 35 -6.27 -7.02 6.81
C MET A 35 -7.75 -6.60 6.71
N LEU A 36 -8.28 -6.50 5.49
CA LEU A 36 -9.65 -6.08 5.20
C LEU A 36 -10.65 -7.23 5.16
N ASP A 37 -10.18 -8.47 5.08
CA ASP A 37 -11.01 -9.66 4.85
C ASP A 37 -11.84 -9.53 3.54
N ASP A 38 -11.24 -8.93 2.50
CA ASP A 38 -11.86 -8.63 1.20
C ASP A 38 -10.80 -8.62 0.07
N ASP A 39 -11.02 -9.37 -1.01
CA ASP A 39 -10.14 -9.49 -2.19
C ASP A 39 -10.29 -8.32 -3.20
N ARG A 40 -10.68 -7.14 -2.72
CA ARG A 40 -10.98 -5.98 -3.57
C ARG A 40 -9.79 -5.38 -4.30
N PHE A 41 -8.58 -5.59 -3.81
CA PHE A 41 -7.36 -5.13 -4.46
C PHE A 41 -6.75 -6.29 -5.25
N GLY A 42 -6.57 -6.09 -6.56
CA GLY A 42 -6.05 -7.12 -7.45
C GLY A 42 -4.87 -6.59 -8.26
N ILE A 43 -3.76 -7.33 -8.24
CA ILE A 43 -2.54 -6.93 -8.94
C ILE A 43 -2.72 -6.83 -10.46
N PHE A 44 -3.46 -7.78 -11.03
CA PHE A 44 -3.73 -7.76 -12.47
C PHE A 44 -4.52 -6.51 -12.87
N LYS A 45 -5.55 -6.17 -12.09
CA LYS A 45 -6.35 -4.95 -12.27
C LYS A 45 -5.48 -3.70 -12.11
N LEU A 46 -4.59 -3.69 -11.13
CA LEU A 46 -3.63 -2.59 -10.92
C LEU A 46 -2.75 -2.38 -12.13
N ILE A 47 -2.00 -3.41 -12.55
CA ILE A 47 -1.04 -3.30 -13.64
C ILE A 47 -1.75 -2.94 -14.94
N PHE A 48 -2.82 -3.66 -15.29
CA PHE A 48 -3.54 -3.46 -16.54
C PHE A 48 -4.13 -2.05 -16.63
N LEU A 49 -4.87 -1.60 -15.61
CA LEU A 49 -5.50 -0.28 -15.65
C LEU A 49 -4.47 0.84 -15.51
N SER A 50 -3.37 0.65 -14.76
CA SER A 50 -2.29 1.62 -14.69
C SER A 50 -1.60 1.80 -16.05
N ILE A 51 -1.40 0.73 -16.82
CA ILE A 51 -0.85 0.85 -18.18
C ILE A 51 -1.84 1.58 -19.11
N VAL A 52 -3.11 1.17 -19.11
CA VAL A 52 -4.15 1.76 -19.98
C VAL A 52 -4.41 3.24 -19.67
N THR A 53 -4.25 3.64 -18.41
CA THR A 53 -4.50 5.02 -17.96
C THR A 53 -3.22 5.84 -17.76
N PHE A 54 -2.07 5.35 -18.24
CA PHE A 54 -0.76 6.02 -18.10
C PHE A 54 -0.43 6.42 -16.65
N GLY A 55 -0.70 5.52 -15.70
CA GLY A 55 -0.40 5.70 -14.28
C GLY A 55 -1.49 6.41 -13.47
N ILE A 56 -2.54 6.96 -14.10
CA ILE A 56 -3.63 7.63 -13.36
C ILE A 56 -4.35 6.63 -12.43
N TYR A 57 -4.61 5.41 -12.91
CA TYR A 57 -5.23 4.37 -12.09
C TYR A 57 -4.34 3.98 -10.91
N PHE A 58 -3.01 4.04 -11.04
CA PHE A 58 -2.09 3.75 -9.95
C PHE A 58 -2.29 4.75 -8.80
N ALA A 59 -2.31 6.06 -9.11
CA ALA A 59 -2.61 7.10 -8.14
C ALA A 59 -4.01 6.93 -7.48
N PHE A 60 -5.01 6.57 -8.27
CA PHE A 60 -6.35 6.30 -7.74
C PHE A 60 -6.38 5.06 -6.82
N HIS A 61 -5.63 4.02 -7.18
CA HIS A 61 -5.50 2.81 -6.37
C HIS A 61 -4.88 3.13 -5.01
N GLU A 62 -3.79 3.90 -4.98
CA GLU A 62 -3.11 4.32 -3.76
C GLU A 62 -4.02 5.14 -2.83
N TYR A 63 -4.76 6.10 -3.39
CA TYR A 63 -5.82 6.80 -2.66
C TYR A 63 -6.81 5.83 -2.00
N LYS A 64 -7.30 4.86 -2.77
CA LYS A 64 -8.33 3.93 -2.33
C LYS A 64 -7.82 2.94 -1.27
N MET A 65 -6.56 2.52 -1.40
CA MET A 65 -5.87 1.65 -0.45
C MET A 65 -5.63 2.36 0.87
N THR A 66 -5.06 3.56 0.85
CA THR A 66 -4.86 4.39 2.06
C THR A 66 -6.17 4.61 2.82
N ARG A 67 -7.25 4.94 2.10
CA ARG A 67 -8.59 5.10 2.69
C ARG A 67 -9.05 3.82 3.39
N ALA A 68 -8.95 2.67 2.73
CA ALA A 68 -9.40 1.41 3.30
C ALA A 68 -8.58 1.04 4.56
N LEU A 69 -7.27 1.29 4.56
CA LEU A 69 -6.41 1.08 5.72
C LEU A 69 -6.78 1.98 6.90
N HIS A 70 -7.07 3.27 6.65
CA HIS A 70 -7.55 4.19 7.69
C HIS A 70 -8.90 3.76 8.28
N GLU A 71 -9.87 3.47 7.41
CA GLU A 71 -11.19 3.00 7.84
C GLU A 71 -11.06 1.72 8.68
N ARG A 72 -10.13 0.84 8.32
CA ARG A 72 -9.91 -0.41 9.06
C ARG A 72 -9.22 -0.20 10.40
N LEU A 73 -8.15 0.60 10.43
CA LEU A 73 -7.28 0.80 11.60
C LEU A 73 -7.85 1.78 12.63
N TYR A 74 -8.40 2.90 12.18
CA TYR A 74 -8.87 3.99 13.03
C TYR A 74 -10.39 4.10 13.08
N LYS A 75 -11.13 3.33 12.26
CA LYS A 75 -12.60 3.45 12.10
C LYS A 75 -13.05 4.85 11.66
N MET A 76 -12.14 5.60 11.03
CA MET A 76 -12.35 6.96 10.57
C MET A 76 -11.62 7.17 9.24
N ARG A 77 -12.04 8.21 8.52
CA ARG A 77 -11.42 8.65 7.25
C ARG A 77 -10.57 9.89 7.49
N TYR A 78 -9.48 10.00 6.72
CA TYR A 78 -8.60 11.16 6.70
C TYR A 78 -8.44 11.63 5.25
N PRO A 79 -9.49 12.24 4.67
CA PRO A 79 -9.55 12.52 3.24
C PRO A 79 -8.39 13.37 2.75
N GLU A 80 -7.84 14.26 3.58
CA GLU A 80 -6.67 15.07 3.26
C GLU A 80 -5.44 14.19 3.00
N ILE A 81 -5.21 13.20 3.85
CA ILE A 81 -4.09 12.26 3.75
C ILE A 81 -4.33 11.28 2.59
N GLU A 82 -5.54 10.76 2.46
CA GLU A 82 -5.95 9.85 1.37
C GLU A 82 -5.67 10.51 0.01
N ILE A 83 -6.13 11.75 -0.18
CA ILE A 83 -5.95 12.53 -1.41
C ILE A 83 -4.46 12.88 -1.60
N ALA A 84 -3.76 13.29 -0.54
CA ALA A 84 -2.33 13.58 -0.61
C ALA A 84 -1.51 12.37 -1.08
N CYS A 85 -1.86 11.15 -0.63
CA CYS A 85 -1.23 9.92 -1.09
C CYS A 85 -1.46 9.69 -2.60
N GLY A 86 -2.69 9.86 -3.08
CA GLY A 86 -2.98 9.75 -4.51
C GLY A 86 -2.20 10.78 -5.35
N ILE A 87 -2.18 12.04 -4.91
CA ILE A 87 -1.43 13.12 -5.58
C ILE A 87 0.08 12.83 -5.55
N ALA A 88 0.62 12.40 -4.41
CA ALA A 88 2.04 12.09 -4.28
C ALA A 88 2.45 10.97 -5.24
N THR A 89 1.64 9.91 -5.32
CA THR A 89 1.83 8.79 -6.27
C THR A 89 1.86 9.28 -7.71
N PHE A 90 0.95 10.19 -8.08
CA PHE A 90 0.91 10.79 -9.43
C PHE A 90 2.21 11.54 -9.76
N PHE A 91 2.83 12.21 -8.78
CA PHE A 91 4.11 12.90 -8.92
C PHE A 91 5.33 12.02 -8.66
N ALA A 92 5.22 10.71 -8.91
CA ALA A 92 6.32 9.76 -8.75
C ALA A 92 6.86 9.59 -7.31
N MET A 93 6.10 10.04 -6.30
CA MET A 93 6.46 9.89 -4.87
C MET A 93 5.81 8.65 -4.24
N TRP A 94 5.52 7.62 -5.04
CA TRP A 94 4.80 6.42 -4.60
C TRP A 94 5.52 5.68 -3.46
N PHE A 95 6.86 5.63 -3.44
CA PHE A 95 7.60 4.93 -2.39
C PHE A 95 7.39 5.53 -0.98
N PHE A 96 7.08 6.83 -0.88
CA PHE A 96 6.68 7.45 0.39
C PHE A 96 5.27 7.03 0.79
N VAL A 97 4.38 6.86 -0.19
CA VAL A 97 3.01 6.36 0.01
C VAL A 97 3.04 4.89 0.47
N ASP A 98 3.82 4.05 -0.21
CA ASP A 98 4.03 2.65 0.14
C ASP A 98 4.59 2.55 1.58
N SER A 99 5.57 3.40 1.92
CA SER A 99 6.14 3.47 3.27
C SER A 99 5.08 3.85 4.32
N TYR A 100 4.24 4.84 4.01
CA TYR A 100 3.17 5.29 4.89
C TYR A 100 2.13 4.19 5.13
N GLN A 101 1.68 3.52 4.07
CA GLN A 101 0.73 2.42 4.18
C GLN A 101 1.33 1.23 4.93
N GLN A 102 2.63 0.96 4.74
CA GLN A 102 3.34 -0.06 5.52
C GLN A 102 3.35 0.27 7.01
N VAL A 103 3.43 1.55 7.40
CA VAL A 103 3.24 1.96 8.81
C VAL A 103 1.84 1.61 9.30
N LEU A 104 0.79 1.91 8.51
CA LEU A 104 -0.59 1.60 8.90
C LEU A 104 -0.80 0.08 9.08
N MET A 105 -0.29 -0.73 8.16
CA MET A 105 -0.36 -2.19 8.24
C MET A 105 0.41 -2.72 9.45
N ASN A 106 1.63 -2.24 9.69
CA ASN A 106 2.42 -2.62 10.86
C ASN A 106 1.72 -2.26 12.18
N GLN A 107 1.09 -1.08 12.26
CA GLN A 107 0.30 -0.68 13.43
C GLN A 107 -0.92 -1.57 13.64
N TRP A 108 -1.55 -2.05 12.56
CA TRP A 108 -2.65 -2.99 12.67
C TRP A 108 -2.21 -4.34 13.22
N ILE A 109 -1.07 -4.86 12.74
CA ILE A 109 -0.45 -6.11 13.23
C ILE A 109 -0.12 -5.98 14.73
N GLU A 110 0.42 -4.84 15.17
CA GLU A 110 0.71 -4.58 16.59
C GLU A 110 -0.53 -4.65 17.48
N LYS A 111 -1.67 -4.18 16.98
CA LYS A 111 -2.95 -4.26 17.71
C LYS A 111 -3.56 -5.67 17.67
N HIS A 112 -3.14 -6.55 16.75
CA HIS A 112 -3.72 -7.88 16.54
C HIS A 112 -2.66 -9.00 16.48
N PRO A 113 -1.94 -9.27 17.58
CA PRO A 113 -0.79 -10.19 17.59
C PRO A 113 -1.12 -11.66 17.28
N ARG A 114 -2.40 -12.06 17.30
CA ARG A 114 -2.81 -13.42 16.91
C ARG A 114 -2.65 -13.70 15.42
N VAL A 115 -2.64 -12.66 14.58
CA VAL A 115 -2.50 -12.76 13.12
C VAL A 115 -1.03 -12.82 12.69
N SER A 116 -0.08 -12.47 13.57
CA SER A 116 1.36 -12.55 13.27
C SER A 116 2.01 -13.90 13.58
N LEU A 117 1.27 -14.84 14.18
CA LEU A 117 1.75 -16.16 14.61
C LEU A 117 1.29 -17.31 13.69
N SER A 118 0.38 -17.04 12.75
CA SER A 118 -0.04 -17.94 11.66
C SER A 118 0.83 -17.74 10.42
#